data_AF-A0A9F5MTZ1-F1
#
_entry.id   AF-A0A9F5MTZ1-F1
#
_cell.length_a   1.000
_cell.length_b   1.000
_cell.length_c   1.000
_cell.angle_alpha   90.00
_cell.angle_beta   90.00
_cell.angle_gamma   90.00
#
_symmetry.space_group_name_H-M   'P 1'
#
loop_
_entity.id
_entity.type
_entity.pdbx_description
1 polymer ?
#
loop_
_entity_poly.entity_id
_entity_poly.type
_entity_poly.pdbx_seq_one_letter_code
_entity_poly.pdbx_strand_id
1 'polypeptide(L)'
;MREQYMRTGEGFLLVFSVTDRGSFEEIYKFQRQILRVKDRDEFPMILVGNKADLDHQRQVTQEEGQQLARQLKVTYMEASAKIRLNVDQAFHELVRVIRKFQEQECPPSPEPARKEKDKKGCHCVIF
;
A
#
# COMPACT_ATOMS: atom_id res chain seq x y z
N MET A 1 3.19 -22.08 -6.18
CA MET A 1 2.30 -21.39 -5.20
C MET A 1 2.69 -19.91 -5.03
N ARG A 2 3.87 -19.56 -4.48
CA ARG A 2 4.26 -18.15 -4.24
C ARG A 2 4.27 -17.27 -5.50
N GLU A 3 4.88 -17.76 -6.59
CA GLU A 3 4.94 -17.00 -7.84
C GLU A 3 3.56 -16.65 -8.42
N GLN A 4 2.57 -17.53 -8.27
CA GLN A 4 1.22 -17.27 -8.79
C GLN A 4 0.58 -16.07 -8.06
N TYR A 5 0.74 -15.99 -6.74
CA TYR A 5 0.28 -14.84 -5.96
C TYR A 5 1.09 -13.57 -6.29
N MET A 6 2.38 -13.70 -6.61
CA MET A 6 3.17 -12.57 -7.09
C MET A 6 2.68 -12.07 -8.45
N ARG A 7 2.20 -12.95 -9.33
CA ARG A 7 1.64 -12.55 -10.64
C ARG A 7 0.28 -11.86 -10.49
N THR A 8 -0.63 -12.41 -9.67
CA THR A 8 -2.00 -11.90 -9.57
C THR A 8 -2.21 -10.78 -8.54
N GLY A 9 -1.32 -10.65 -7.54
CA GLY A 9 -1.50 -9.66 -6.47
C GLY A 9 -1.42 -8.21 -6.97
N GLU A 10 -2.34 -7.35 -6.56
CA GLU A 10 -2.39 -5.94 -6.97
C GLU A 10 -1.53 -5.03 -6.08
N GLY A 11 -1.09 -5.53 -4.93
CA GLY A 11 -0.12 -4.86 -4.06
C GLY A 11 0.37 -5.81 -2.96
N PHE A 12 1.50 -5.47 -2.34
CA PHE A 12 2.17 -6.35 -1.37
C PHE A 12 2.53 -5.62 -0.08
N LEU A 13 2.31 -6.30 1.05
CA LEU A 13 2.92 -5.94 2.33
C LEU A 13 4.25 -6.69 2.47
N LEU A 14 5.34 -5.95 2.59
CA LEU A 14 6.67 -6.47 2.88
C LEU A 14 6.87 -6.43 4.40
N VAL A 15 6.71 -7.57 5.06
CA VAL A 15 6.71 -7.63 6.53
C VAL A 15 8.01 -8.26 7.04
N PHE A 16 8.71 -7.57 7.92
CA PHE A 16 9.81 -8.13 8.71
C PHE A 16 9.49 -8.03 10.21
N SER A 17 10.29 -8.66 11.06
CA SER A 17 10.17 -8.58 12.52
C SER A 17 11.26 -7.66 13.06
N VAL A 18 10.91 -6.65 13.86
CA VAL A 18 11.90 -5.72 14.46
C VAL A 18 12.91 -6.42 15.36
N THR A 19 12.56 -7.63 15.84
CA THR A 19 13.42 -8.48 16.67
C THR A 19 14.23 -9.51 15.89
N ASP A 20 14.21 -9.50 14.55
CA ASP A 20 14.90 -10.48 13.72
C ASP A 20 15.54 -9.80 12.51
N ARG A 21 16.86 -9.58 12.61
CA ARG A 21 17.64 -8.94 11.54
C ARG A 21 17.62 -9.72 10.23
N GLY A 22 17.56 -11.06 10.28
CA GLY A 22 17.53 -11.88 9.08
C GLY A 22 16.29 -11.59 8.23
N SER A 23 15.12 -11.47 8.88
CA SER A 23 13.87 -11.11 8.20
C SER A 23 13.92 -9.74 7.51
N PHE A 24 14.67 -8.79 8.07
CA PHE A 24 14.86 -7.46 7.50
C PHE A 24 15.73 -7.49 6.24
N GLU A 25 16.80 -8.28 6.24
CA GLU A 25 17.69 -8.44 5.08
C GLU A 25 17.00 -9.15 3.92
N GLU A 26 16.04 -10.04 4.19
CA GLU A 26 15.26 -10.74 3.17
C GLU A 26 14.28 -9.83 2.42
N ILE A 27 13.87 -8.69 2.99
CA ILE A 27 12.95 -7.73 2.36
C ILE A 27 13.46 -7.30 0.98
N TYR A 28 14.76 -7.04 0.86
CA TYR A 28 15.36 -6.63 -0.40
C TYR A 28 15.24 -7.71 -1.48
N LYS A 29 15.37 -8.98 -1.10
CA LYS A 29 15.21 -10.13 -2.01
C LYS A 29 13.76 -10.26 -2.46
N PHE A 30 12.80 -10.15 -1.53
CA PHE A 30 11.37 -10.25 -1.86
C PHE A 30 10.91 -9.11 -2.77
N GLN A 31 11.33 -7.87 -2.51
CA GLN A 31 11.01 -6.73 -3.35
C GLN A 31 11.48 -6.96 -4.80
N ARG A 32 12.73 -7.37 -4.98
CA ARG A 32 13.29 -7.63 -6.32
C ARG A 32 12.58 -8.78 -7.03
N GLN A 33 12.21 -9.83 -6.30
CA GLN A 33 11.44 -10.95 -6.86
C GLN A 33 10.07 -10.50 -7.35
N ILE A 34 9.36 -9.68 -6.57
CA ILE A 34 8.05 -9.14 -6.95
C ILE A 34 8.18 -8.28 -8.20
N LEU A 35 9.12 -7.32 -8.22
CA LEU A 35 9.35 -6.46 -9.39
C LEU A 35 9.67 -7.25 -10.64
N ARG A 36 10.52 -8.28 -10.53
CA ARG A 36 10.86 -9.17 -11.65
C ARG A 36 9.65 -9.96 -12.16
N VAL A 37 8.80 -10.46 -11.27
CA VAL A 37 7.59 -11.21 -11.66
C VAL A 37 6.53 -10.29 -12.27
N LYS A 38 6.49 -9.03 -11.83
CA LYS A 38 5.60 -7.99 -12.38
C LYS A 38 6.11 -7.36 -13.67
N ASP A 39 7.40 -7.50 -13.95
CA ASP A 39 8.09 -6.84 -15.06
C ASP A 39 7.94 -5.31 -14.98
N ARG A 40 8.21 -4.75 -13.79
CA ARG A 40 8.08 -3.32 -13.48
C ARG A 40 9.26 -2.85 -12.62
N ASP A 41 9.60 -1.57 -12.71
CA ASP A 41 10.56 -0.92 -11.81
C ASP A 41 9.94 -0.49 -10.47
N GLU A 42 8.64 -0.17 -10.48
CA GLU A 42 7.88 0.26 -9.31
C GLU A 42 6.53 -0.49 -9.27
N PHE A 43 6.11 -0.90 -8.08
CA PHE A 43 4.84 -1.61 -7.87
C PHE A 43 4.27 -1.29 -6.48
N PRO A 44 2.94 -1.26 -6.28
CA PRO A 44 2.33 -0.94 -4.98
C PRO A 44 2.81 -1.85 -3.84
N MET A 45 3.61 -1.29 -2.94
CA MET A 45 4.18 -2.02 -1.82
C MET A 45 4.29 -1.13 -0.57
N ILE A 46 4.17 -1.74 0.60
CA ILE A 46 4.44 -1.09 1.90
C ILE A 46 5.36 -1.96 2.73
N LEU A 47 6.37 -1.35 3.35
CA LEU A 47 7.27 -1.99 4.30
C LEU A 47 6.70 -1.90 5.72
N VAL A 48 6.59 -3.05 6.39
CA VAL A 48 6.02 -3.16 7.73
C VAL A 48 7.02 -3.83 8.68
N GLY A 49 7.45 -3.08 9.70
CA GLY A 49 8.19 -3.61 10.84
C GLY A 49 7.23 -4.17 11.89
N ASN A 50 7.04 -5.49 11.93
CA ASN A 50 6.13 -6.17 12.86
C ASN A 50 6.81 -6.45 14.22
N LYS A 51 5.99 -6.73 15.24
CA LYS A 51 6.38 -6.96 16.65
C LYS A 51 6.98 -5.73 17.33
N ALA A 52 6.50 -4.54 16.96
CA ALA A 52 6.95 -3.28 17.55
C ALA A 52 6.76 -3.19 19.08
N ASP A 53 5.93 -4.06 19.67
CA ASP A 53 5.76 -4.19 21.12
C ASP A 53 6.99 -4.76 21.84
N LEU A 54 7.91 -5.40 21.12
CA LEU A 54 9.11 -6.04 21.68
C LEU A 54 10.35 -5.15 21.59
N ASP A 55 10.22 -3.90 22.03
CA ASP A 55 11.28 -2.89 21.90
C ASP A 55 12.59 -3.29 22.60
N HIS A 56 12.50 -3.96 23.76
CA HIS A 56 13.67 -4.48 24.48
C HIS A 56 14.45 -5.57 23.73
N GLN A 57 13.84 -6.20 22.72
CA GLN A 57 14.46 -7.24 21.89
C GLN A 57 14.72 -6.74 20.46
N ARG A 58 14.63 -5.43 20.24
CA ARG A 58 14.79 -4.81 18.93
C ARG A 58 16.21 -5.03 18.41
N GLN A 59 16.28 -5.55 17.18
CA GLN A 59 17.52 -5.71 16.41
C GLN A 59 17.57 -4.77 15.19
N VAL A 60 16.43 -4.18 14.81
CA VAL A 60 16.31 -3.25 13.69
C VAL A 60 15.70 -1.95 14.20
N THR A 61 16.42 -0.84 14.03
CA THR A 61 15.93 0.45 14.48
C THR A 61 14.90 1.04 13.52
N GLN A 62 14.11 2.00 14.00
CA GLN A 62 13.17 2.73 13.16
C GLN A 62 13.89 3.48 12.04
N GLU A 63 15.09 4.03 12.30
CA GLU A 63 15.86 4.73 11.28
C GLU A 63 16.29 3.77 10.16
N GLU A 64 16.71 2.55 10.49
CA GLU A 64 17.09 1.54 9.50
C GLU A 64 15.90 1.13 8.63
N GLY A 65 14.73 0.89 9.26
CA GLY A 65 13.48 0.63 8.53
C GLY A 65 13.12 1.77 7.58
N GLN A 66 13.23 3.01 8.05
CA GLN A 66 12.95 4.20 7.24
C GLN A 66 13.97 4.38 6.10
N GLN A 67 15.25 4.08 6.33
CA GLN A 67 16.29 4.14 5.31
C GLN A 67 16.04 3.10 4.21
N LEU A 68 15.72 1.85 4.58
CA LEU A 68 15.40 0.80 3.61
C LEU A 68 14.17 1.18 2.79
N ALA A 69 13.12 1.69 3.42
CA ALA A 69 11.94 2.17 2.71
C ALA A 69 12.24 3.28 1.70
N ARG A 70 13.10 4.25 2.05
CA ARG A 70 13.56 5.29 1.10
C ARG A 70 14.32 4.69 -0.08
N GLN A 71 15.20 3.71 0.17
CA GLN A 71 15.94 3.03 -0.90
C GLN A 71 15.02 2.24 -1.84
N LEU A 72 13.99 1.61 -1.28
CA LEU A 72 13.00 0.84 -2.03
C LEU A 72 11.87 1.69 -2.63
N LYS A 73 11.83 3.00 -2.33
CA LYS A 73 10.75 3.94 -2.67
C LYS A 73 9.36 3.48 -2.20
N VAL A 74 9.28 2.89 -1.01
CA VAL A 74 8.01 2.44 -0.40
C VAL A 74 7.74 3.17 0.92
N THR A 75 6.50 3.16 1.39
CA THR A 75 6.15 3.67 2.72
C THR A 75 6.60 2.67 3.80
N TYR A 76 7.13 3.18 4.91
CA TYR A 76 7.44 2.38 6.10
C TYR A 76 6.42 2.63 7.22
N MET A 77 6.08 1.58 7.96
CA MET A 77 5.36 1.68 9.22
C MET A 77 5.70 0.54 10.17
N GLU A 78 5.58 0.78 11.46
CA GLU A 78 5.69 -0.26 12.48
C GLU A 78 4.31 -0.75 12.90
N ALA A 79 4.18 -2.05 13.10
CA ALA A 79 2.94 -2.70 13.53
C ALA A 79 3.22 -3.72 14.62
N SER A 80 2.20 -4.05 15.39
CA SER A 80 2.21 -5.22 16.26
C SER A 80 0.89 -5.95 16.15
N ALA A 81 0.95 -7.17 15.61
CA ALA A 81 -0.21 -8.06 15.58
C ALA A 81 -0.70 -8.43 16.99
N LYS A 82 0.20 -8.47 17.98
CA LYS A 82 -0.12 -8.87 19.37
C LYS A 82 -1.02 -7.86 20.06
N ILE A 83 -0.70 -6.57 19.94
CA ILE A 83 -1.46 -5.47 20.54
C ILE A 83 -2.40 -4.77 19.54
N ARG A 84 -2.52 -5.33 18.31
CA ARG A 84 -3.26 -4.75 17.18
C ARG A 84 -2.85 -3.30 16.84
N LEU A 85 -1.57 -2.96 17.03
CA LEU A 85 -1.05 -1.66 16.67
C LEU A 85 -0.82 -1.58 15.15
N ASN A 86 -1.38 -0.56 14.51
CA ASN A 86 -1.21 -0.21 13.08
C ASN A 86 -1.50 -1.33 12.06
N VAL A 87 -2.14 -2.42 12.48
CA VAL A 87 -2.49 -3.54 11.58
C VAL A 87 -3.48 -3.05 10.51
N ASP A 88 -4.60 -2.46 10.94
CA ASP A 88 -5.62 -1.95 10.01
C ASP A 88 -5.09 -0.80 9.15
N GLN A 89 -4.26 0.06 9.73
CA GLN A 89 -3.64 1.17 9.01
C GLN A 89 -2.72 0.68 7.89
N ALA A 90 -1.98 -0.41 8.08
CA ALA A 90 -1.15 -1.01 7.04
C ALA A 90 -1.95 -1.46 5.83
N PHE A 91 -3.08 -2.13 6.06
CA PHE A 91 -3.96 -2.57 4.98
C PHE A 91 -4.64 -1.38 4.28
N HIS A 92 -5.15 -0.41 5.04
CA HIS A 92 -5.76 0.79 4.46
C HIS A 92 -4.76 1.60 3.61
N GLU A 93 -3.53 1.75 4.09
CA GLU A 93 -2.51 2.47 3.35
C GLU A 93 -2.13 1.72 2.07
N LEU A 94 -2.03 0.38 2.11
CA LEU A 94 -1.74 -0.40 0.91
C LEU A 94 -2.85 -0.21 -0.14
N VAL A 95 -4.11 -0.29 0.26
CA VAL A 95 -5.25 -0.06 -0.65
C VAL A 95 -5.19 1.33 -1.28
N ARG A 96 -4.79 2.36 -0.53
CA ARG A 96 -4.62 3.72 -1.07
C ARG A 96 -3.51 3.79 -2.11
N VAL A 97 -2.37 3.14 -1.85
CA VAL A 97 -1.25 3.09 -2.80
C VAL A 97 -1.66 2.33 -4.07
N ILE A 98 -2.36 1.21 -3.95
CA ILE A 98 -2.87 0.44 -5.10
C ILE A 98 -3.79 1.31 -5.97
N ARG A 99 -4.77 2.01 -5.37
CA ARG A 99 -5.70 2.87 -6.12
C ARG A 99 -4.97 3.98 -6.87
N LYS A 100 -4.04 4.67 -6.20
CA LYS A 100 -3.23 5.73 -6.84
C LYS A 100 -2.39 5.20 -8.00
N PHE A 101 -1.84 3.99 -7.88
CA PHE A 101 -1.07 3.36 -8.95
C PHE A 101 -1.97 3.00 -10.15
N GLN A 102 -3.15 2.44 -9.89
CA GLN A 102 -4.13 2.11 -10.94
C GLN A 102 -4.63 3.36 -11.68
N GLU A 103 -4.88 4.46 -10.97
CA GLU A 103 -5.27 5.76 -11.56
C GLU A 103 -4.20 6.35 -12.49
N GLN A 104 -2.91 6.09 -12.22
CA GLN A 104 -1.80 6.53 -13.07
C GLN A 104 -1.63 5.67 -14.32
N GLU A 105 -1.87 4.36 -14.20
CA GLU A 105 -1.74 3.43 -15.33
C GLU A 105 -2.95 3.45 -16.27
N CYS A 106 -4.13 3.82 -15.76
CA CYS A 106 -5.36 3.99 -16.53
C CYS A 106 -5.95 5.37 -16.22
N PRO A 107 -5.67 6.42 -17.02
CA PRO A 107 -6.36 7.69 -16.84
C PRO A 107 -7.87 7.44 -16.96
N PRO A 108 -8.69 7.91 -16.02
CA PRO A 108 -10.13 7.75 -16.11
C PRO A 108 -10.59 8.40 -17.41
N SER A 109 -11.33 7.65 -18.22
CA SER A 109 -12.12 8.24 -19.31
C SER A 109 -12.94 9.40 -18.72
N PRO A 110 -13.01 10.56 -19.39
CA PRO A 110 -13.70 11.72 -18.85
C PRO A 110 -15.10 11.32 -18.39
N GLU A 111 -15.43 11.62 -17.13
CA GLU A 111 -16.77 11.36 -16.59
C GLU A 111 -17.83 11.93 -17.56
N PRO A 112 -18.94 11.22 -17.82
CA PRO A 112 -20.00 11.79 -18.63
C PRO A 112 -20.51 13.03 -17.90
N ALA A 113 -20.33 14.20 -18.54
CA ALA A 113 -20.80 15.49 -18.06
C ALA A 113 -22.21 15.33 -17.49
N ARG A 114 -22.38 15.64 -16.20
CA ARG A 114 -23.70 15.74 -15.58
C ARG A 114 -24.48 16.78 -16.39
N LYS A 115 -25.41 16.34 -17.24
CA LYS A 115 -26.35 17.23 -17.91
C LYS A 115 -27.15 17.93 -16.83
N GLU A 116 -26.84 19.21 -16.63
CA GLU A 116 -27.67 20.14 -15.88
C GLU A 116 -29.08 20.08 -16.49
N LYS A 117 -30.04 19.57 -15.72
CA LYS A 117 -31.44 19.54 -16.13
C LYS A 117 -31.94 20.97 -16.16
N ASP A 118 -32.03 21.51 -17.36
CA ASP A 118 -32.73 22.73 -17.73
C ASP A 118 -34.07 22.83 -16.97
N LYS A 119 -34.17 23.74 -16.01
CA LYS A 119 -35.42 24.03 -15.29
C LYS A 119 -36.35 24.81 -16.23
N LYS A 120 -37.02 24.11 -17.14
CA LYS A 120 -38.19 24.67 -17.85
C LYS A 120 -39.34 24.81 -16.87
N GLY A 121 -39.80 26.05 -16.72
CA GLY A 121 -40.80 26.47 -15.74
C GLY A 121 -42.11 25.69 -15.83
N CYS A 122 -42.68 25.39 -14.66
CA CYS A 122 -44.07 25.01 -14.55
C CYS A 122 -44.82 26.19 -13.94
N HIS A 123 -45.65 26.82 -14.76
CA HIS A 123 -46.53 27.91 -14.40
C HIS A 123 -47.76 27.30 -13.70
N CYS A 124 -47.89 27.49 -12.39
CA CYS A 124 -49.12 27.18 -11.66
C CYS A 124 -49.86 28.49 -11.38
N VAL A 125 -50.94 28.72 -12.13
CA VAL A 125 -51.99 29.68 -11.78
C VAL A 125 -53.05 28.92 -10.98
N ILE A 126 -53.32 29.40 -9.77
CA ILE A 126 -54.43 28.94 -8.92
C ILE A 126 -55.59 29.90 -9.17
N PHE A 127 -56.73 29.37 -9.58
CA PHE A 127 -58.04 30.03 -9.52
C PHE A 127 -58.68 29.77 -8.15
#